data_AF-A0A9N9GSU9-F1
#
_entry.id   AF-A0A9N9GSU9-F1
#
_cell.length_a   1.000
_cell.length_b   1.000
_cell.length_c   1.000
_cell.angle_alpha   90.00
_cell.angle_beta   90.00
_cell.angle_gamma   90.00
#
_symmetry.space_group_name_H-M   'P 1'
#
loop_
_entity.id
_entity.type
_entity.pdbx_description
1 polymer ?
#
loop_
_entity_poly.entity_id
_entity_poly.type
_entity_poly.pdbx_seq_one_letter_code
_entity_poly.pdbx_strand_id
1 'polypeptide(L)'
;RFGRTDKRAKLPKWINQYISETATNLSTDMAIVIAKKFLRSMAQPFEHNQLGISLLTLEDIEARQKAARGGQEPDKQGQGGQRHGQVAMEIDGK
;
A
#
# COMPACT_ATOMS: atom_id res chain seq x y z
N ARG A 1 13.69 21.03 0.51
CA ARG A 1 12.47 21.89 0.38
C ARG A 1 11.17 21.11 0.46
N PHE A 2 10.95 20.06 -0.34
CA PHE A 2 9.69 19.30 -0.36
C PHE A 2 9.51 18.30 0.77
N GLY A 3 10.54 18.05 1.59
CA GLY A 3 10.42 17.24 2.81
C GLY A 3 9.66 17.92 3.96
N ARG A 4 9.33 19.22 3.85
CA ARG A 4 8.56 19.94 4.87
C ARG A 4 7.05 19.78 4.70
N THR A 5 6.35 19.66 5.82
CA THR A 5 4.89 19.47 5.89
C THR A 5 4.10 20.56 5.18
N ASP A 6 4.51 21.83 5.28
CA ASP A 6 3.82 22.96 4.65
C ASP A 6 3.79 22.89 3.11
N LYS A 7 4.84 22.32 2.51
CA LYS A 7 4.92 22.10 1.06
C LYS A 7 4.25 20.81 0.65
N ARG A 8 4.40 19.77 1.48
CA ARG A 8 3.84 18.45 1.23
C ARG A 8 2.32 18.43 1.35
N ALA A 9 1.74 19.22 2.26
CA ALA A 9 0.30 19.40 2.41
C ALA A 9 -0.38 20.02 1.18
N LYS A 10 0.39 20.63 0.27
CA LYS A 10 -0.13 21.16 -1.01
C LYS A 10 -0.29 20.08 -2.09
N LEU A 11 0.24 18.88 -1.87
CA LEU A 11 0.07 17.77 -2.80
C LEU A 11 -1.32 17.13 -2.61
N PRO A 12 -1.97 16.68 -3.70
CA PRO A 12 -3.19 15.91 -3.61
C PRO A 12 -3.05 14.70 -2.67
N LYS A 13 -4.12 14.39 -1.93
CA LYS A 13 -4.12 13.31 -0.93
C LYS A 13 -3.63 11.98 -1.51
N TRP A 14 -4.01 11.67 -2.75
CA TRP A 14 -3.66 10.41 -3.41
C TRP A 14 -2.16 10.23 -3.66
N ILE A 15 -1.38 11.31 -3.78
CA ILE A 15 0.08 11.26 -3.84
C ILE A 15 0.65 11.24 -2.43
N ASN A 16 0.14 12.13 -1.58
CA ASN A 16 0.71 12.38 -0.26
C ASN A 16 0.64 11.14 0.65
N GLN A 17 -0.38 10.29 0.47
CA GLN A 17 -0.55 9.03 1.20
C GLN A 17 0.56 7.99 0.93
N TYR A 18 1.27 8.09 -0.20
CA TYR A 18 2.29 7.10 -0.59
C TYR A 18 3.73 7.57 -0.40
N ILE A 19 3.94 8.83 -0.05
CA ILE A 19 5.28 9.30 0.32
C ILE A 19 5.51 8.84 1.77
N SER A 20 6.48 7.98 2.06
CA SER A 20 6.82 7.65 3.46
C SER A 20 7.72 8.72 4.06
N GLU A 21 7.76 8.85 5.39
CA GLU A 21 8.72 9.74 6.06
C GLU A 21 10.17 9.31 5.77
N THR A 22 10.40 8.01 5.70
CA THR A 22 11.71 7.42 5.37
C THR A 22 12.16 7.69 3.95
N ALA A 23 11.23 7.93 3.02
CA ALA A 23 11.52 8.29 1.64
C ALA A 23 11.61 9.81 1.43
N THR A 24 11.67 10.60 2.51
CA THR A 24 11.96 12.03 2.46
C THR A 24 13.40 12.32 2.84
N ASN A 25 14.01 13.35 2.23
CA ASN A 25 15.38 13.79 2.52
C ASN A 25 16.46 12.71 2.27
N LEU A 26 16.30 11.91 1.21
CA LEU A 26 17.27 10.90 0.79
C LEU A 26 18.51 11.54 0.14
N SER A 27 19.67 10.90 0.33
CA SER A 27 20.82 11.14 -0.55
C SER A 27 20.58 10.54 -1.94
N THR A 28 21.38 10.96 -2.92
CA THR A 28 21.26 10.48 -4.30
C THR A 28 21.39 8.97 -4.40
N ASP A 29 22.36 8.37 -3.70
CA ASP A 29 22.58 6.92 -3.73
C ASP A 29 21.41 6.14 -3.12
N MET A 30 20.87 6.63 -2.00
CA MET A 30 19.70 6.00 -1.37
C MET A 30 18.46 6.10 -2.26
N ALA A 31 18.26 7.24 -2.93
CA ALA A 31 17.17 7.42 -3.89
C ALA A 31 17.29 6.44 -5.07
N ILE A 32 18.51 6.23 -5.60
CA ILE A 32 18.76 5.26 -6.68
C ILE A 32 18.45 3.84 -6.23
N VAL A 33 18.86 3.45 -5.02
CA VAL A 33 18.59 2.11 -4.47
C VAL A 33 17.08 1.86 -4.37
N ILE A 34 16.33 2.81 -3.81
CA ILE A 34 14.87 2.71 -3.67
C ILE A 34 14.20 2.63 -5.05
N ALA A 35 14.60 3.50 -5.98
CA ALA A 35 14.05 3.51 -7.35
C ALA A 35 14.30 2.18 -8.07
N LYS A 36 15.52 1.62 -8.00
CA LYS A 36 15.86 0.32 -8.60
C LYS A 36 15.03 -0.82 -8.01
N LYS A 37 14.83 -0.82 -6.69
CA LYS A 37 14.00 -1.84 -6.02
C LYS A 37 12.54 -1.75 -6.48
N PHE A 38 11.97 -0.54 -6.48
CA PHE A 38 10.59 -0.29 -6.90
C PHE A 38 10.34 -0.74 -8.34
N LEU A 39 11.21 -0.35 -9.28
CA LEU A 39 11.05 -0.70 -10.68
C LEU A 39 11.11 -2.21 -10.92
N ARG A 40 12.02 -2.93 -10.25
CA ARG A 40 12.12 -4.40 -10.37
C ARG A 40 10.90 -5.12 -9.81
N SER A 41 10.36 -4.65 -8.69
CA SER A 41 9.14 -5.23 -8.11
C SER A 41 7.91 -4.95 -8.96
N MET A 42 7.81 -3.75 -9.54
CA MET A 42 6.66 -3.35 -10.36
C MET A 42 6.69 -3.94 -11.78
N ALA A 43 7.86 -4.36 -12.25
CA ALA A 43 8.01 -4.99 -13.57
C ALA A 43 7.73 -6.50 -13.59
N GLN A 44 7.36 -7.10 -12.46
CA GLN A 44 6.95 -8.51 -12.43
C GLN A 44 5.61 -8.70 -13.16
N PRO A 45 5.36 -9.89 -13.75
CA PRO A 45 4.04 -10.24 -14.24
C PRO A 45 2.98 -10.00 -13.17
N PHE A 46 1.92 -9.30 -13.55
CA PHE A 46 0.89 -8.88 -12.61
C PHE A 46 -0.15 -10.00 -12.44
N GLU A 47 -0.14 -10.65 -11.27
CA GLU A 47 -1.14 -11.64 -10.90
C GLU A 47 -2.53 -11.00 -10.77
N HIS A 48 -3.58 -11.65 -11.28
CA HIS A 48 -4.96 -11.14 -11.34
C HIS A 48 -5.66 -11.04 -9.97
N ASN A 49 -4.92 -11.07 -8.86
CA ASN A 49 -5.46 -11.08 -7.51
C ASN A 49 -5.91 -9.69 -7.00
N GLN A 50 -6.49 -8.86 -7.89
CA GLN A 50 -7.02 -7.53 -7.54
C GLN A 50 -8.51 -7.51 -7.23
N LEU A 51 -9.21 -8.62 -7.44
CA LEU A 51 -10.60 -8.80 -7.05
C LEU A 51 -10.74 -8.55 -5.54
N GLY A 52 -11.62 -7.62 -5.19
CA GLY A 52 -11.88 -7.19 -3.80
C GLY A 52 -11.00 -6.03 -3.29
N ILE A 53 -9.91 -5.67 -3.97
CA ILE A 53 -9.01 -4.55 -3.57
C ILE A 53 -9.20 -3.35 -4.49
N SER A 54 -8.75 -3.48 -5.74
CA SER A 54 -8.77 -2.42 -6.76
C SER A 54 -9.82 -2.69 -7.85
N LEU A 55 -10.25 -3.94 -7.97
CA LEU A 55 -11.27 -4.38 -8.92
C LEU A 55 -12.44 -4.99 -8.14
N LEU A 56 -13.66 -4.73 -8.60
CA LEU A 56 -14.89 -5.25 -7.99
C LEU A 56 -15.71 -5.94 -9.07
N THR A 57 -16.26 -7.11 -8.75
CA THR A 57 -17.23 -7.76 -9.64
C THR A 57 -18.62 -7.17 -9.48
N LEU A 58 -19.56 -7.59 -10.33
CA LEU A 58 -20.95 -7.16 -10.21
C LEU A 58 -21.55 -7.59 -8.87
N GLU A 59 -21.26 -8.81 -8.43
CA GLU A 59 -21.72 -9.37 -7.16
C GLU A 59 -21.20 -8.55 -5.97
N ASP A 60 -19.93 -8.11 -6.00
CA ASP A 60 -19.34 -7.25 -4.97
C ASP A 60 -20.08 -5.90 -4.87
N ILE A 61 -20.45 -5.32 -6.01
CA ILE A 61 -21.14 -4.03 -6.08
C ILE A 61 -22.56 -4.17 -5.52
N GLU A 62 -23.29 -5.21 -5.91
CA GLU A 62 -24.65 -5.45 -5.44
C GLU A 62 -24.69 -5.72 -3.92
N ALA A 63 -23.74 -6.49 -3.40
CA ALA A 63 -23.60 -6.74 -1.96
C ALA A 63 -23.35 -5.45 -1.19
N ARG A 64 -22.44 -4.59 -1.67
CA ARG A 64 -22.16 -3.27 -1.05
C ARG A 64 -23.36 -2.34 -1.09
N GLN A 65 -24.12 -2.31 -2.18
CA GLN A 65 -25.32 -1.47 -2.30
C GLN A 65 -26.44 -1.93 -1.36
N LYS A 66 -26.63 -3.25 -1.20
CA LYS A 66 -27.60 -3.81 -0.24
C LYS A 66 -27.21 -3.49 1.20
N ALA A 67 -25.93 -3.64 1.57
CA ALA A 67 -25.40 -3.26 2.88
C ALA A 67 -25.51 -1.75 3.17
N ALA A 68 -25.30 -0.90 2.16
CA ALA A 68 -25.47 0.55 2.33
C ALA A 68 -26.93 0.98 2.52
N ARG A 69 -27.90 0.20 1.99
CA ARG A 69 -29.35 0.48 2.10
C ARG A 69 -29.98 -0.11 3.36
N GLY A 70 -29.47 -1.23 3.87
CA GLY A 70 -29.88 -1.81 5.16
C GLY A 70 -28.68 -1.82 6.08
N GLY A 71 -28.62 -0.91 7.07
CA GLY A 71 -27.42 -0.56 7.86
C GLY A 71 -26.77 -1.67 8.68
N GLN A 72 -26.22 -2.69 8.02
CA GLN A 72 -25.39 -3.74 8.56
C GLN A 72 -24.16 -3.87 7.68
N GLU A 73 -23.01 -3.42 8.19
CA GLU A 73 -21.73 -3.70 7.54
C GLU A 73 -21.48 -5.21 7.56
N PRO A 74 -21.18 -5.85 6.41
CA PRO A 74 -20.84 -7.26 6.39
C PRO A 74 -19.48 -7.47 7.02
N ASP A 75 -19.44 -8.43 7.94
CA ASP A 75 -18.27 -8.89 8.65
C ASP A 75 -17.17 -9.32 7.66
N LYS A 76 -15.95 -8.80 7.86
CA LYS A 76 -14.81 -9.07 6.98
C LYS A 76 -14.35 -10.51 7.13
N GLN A 77 -14.95 -11.44 6.40
CA GLN A 77 -14.46 -12.81 6.29
C GLN A 77 -14.08 -13.12 4.84
N GLY A 78 -12.76 -13.11 4.60
CA GLY A 78 -12.13 -13.37 3.31
C GLY A 78 -10.61 -13.46 3.42
N GLN A 79 -10.15 -14.48 4.14
CA GLN A 79 -8.88 -15.22 3.97
C GLN A 79 -7.58 -14.45 3.64
N GLY A 80 -6.78 -14.28 4.69
CA GLY A 80 -5.31 -14.49 4.73
C GLY A 80 -4.49 -14.34 3.45
N GLY A 81 -4.07 -13.11 3.13
CA GLY A 81 -2.85 -12.85 2.36
C GLY A 81 -1.65 -12.73 3.31
N GLN A 82 -0.73 -13.67 3.23
CA GLN A 82 0.50 -13.75 4.03
C GLN A 82 1.22 -12.40 4.17
N ARG A 83 1.52 -12.01 5.41
CA ARG A 83 2.39 -10.88 5.73
C ARG A 83 3.83 -11.24 5.34
N HIS A 84 4.23 -10.95 4.11
CA HIS A 84 5.64 -11.00 3.73
C HIS A 84 6.40 -9.83 4.36
N GLY A 85 7.31 -10.14 5.30
CA GLY A 85 8.52 -9.35 5.52
C GLY A 85 8.73 -8.74 6.90
N GLN A 86 8.91 -9.57 7.94
CA GLN A 86 9.83 -9.26 9.05
C GLN A 86 10.59 -10.53 9.43
N VAL A 87 11.77 -10.72 8.85
CA VAL A 87 12.81 -11.54 9.50
C VAL A 87 13.42 -10.61 10.55
N ALA A 88 13.00 -10.77 11.80
CA ALA A 88 13.73 -10.23 12.94
C ALA A 88 15.09 -10.94 12.98
N MET A 89 16.15 -10.23 12.59
CA MET A 89 17.52 -10.63 12.88
C MET A 89 17.75 -10.31 14.36
N GLU A 90 17.47 -11.29 15.22
CA GLU A 90 17.83 -11.24 16.64
C GLU A 90 19.31 -11.64 16.73
N ILE A 91 20.16 -10.63 16.94
CA ILE A 91 21.55 -10.80 17.35
C ILE A 91 21.56 -10.64 18.87
N ASP A 92 21.76 -11.74 19.58
CA ASP A 92 22.42 -11.81 20.89
C ASP A 92 22.77 -13.30 21.10
N GLY A 93 23.93 -13.73 21.57
CA GLY A 93 24.82 -13.14 22.56
C GLY A 93 25.22 -14.28 23.50
N LYS A 94 26.36 -14.92 23.23
CA LYS A 94 27.20 -15.70 24.15
C LYS A 94 28.51 -16.07 23.47
#